data_AF-A0A8H5SZ60-F1
#
_entry.id   AF-A0A8H5SZ60-F1
#
_cell.length_a   1.000
_cell.length_b   1.000
_cell.length_c   1.000
_cell.angle_alpha   90.00
_cell.angle_beta   90.00
_cell.angle_gamma   90.00
#
_symmetry.space_group_name_H-M   'P 1'
#
loop_
_entity.id
_entity.type
_entity.pdbx_description
1 polymer ?
#
loop_
_entity_poly.entity_id
_entity_poly.type
_entity_poly.pdbx_seq_one_letter_code
_entity_poly.pdbx_strand_id
1 'polypeptide(L)'
;MSVDQAIDNFIDFGQAVFGHPGYFDGVPNHNRPKAKCTAADATAAFRNITRSNNRFVVGDSSNPEDIVHEKQEPFFDHRDRTRTMVISSRIHEDLAAAHIWRSYGALENNSASIWEVARATCAHPVYFDPIEIQGVTHFDGGLVANNPSPKVLQEVYLQHNKAPLVFVTIGTGAETKARAQRGGNWRESSALRKLDKYTQFIKAARHSDKAELFTENVTKRWLEVALERAYRLDPEGDLHKVPFDDWRPDSTEKTTLQEIADMTEEYLRKEEVRVMIDRIAIDAVRIRRARALTNRWKTFTRDPSLQPDLASWILRKTPDRWRPTTTRKQPPEQSLIDG
;
A
#
# COMPACT_ATOMS: atom_id res chain seq x y z
N MET A 1 -5.17 7.29 -11.70
CA MET A 1 -5.99 7.64 -10.54
C MET A 1 -5.31 8.78 -9.77
N SER A 2 -6.02 9.88 -9.49
CA SER A 2 -5.61 10.90 -8.50
C SER A 2 -5.86 10.41 -7.07
N VAL A 3 -5.43 11.17 -6.06
CA VAL A 3 -5.73 10.85 -4.64
C VAL A 3 -7.23 10.96 -4.37
N ASP A 4 -7.89 12.01 -4.86
CA ASP A 4 -9.33 12.21 -4.68
C ASP A 4 -10.13 11.06 -5.30
N GLN A 5 -9.77 10.64 -6.52
CA GLN A 5 -10.36 9.47 -7.16
C GLN A 5 -10.14 8.18 -6.34
N ALA A 6 -9.01 8.04 -5.64
CA ALA A 6 -8.78 6.88 -4.79
C ALA A 6 -9.71 6.88 -3.57
N ILE A 7 -9.99 8.05 -3.00
CA ILE A 7 -10.94 8.23 -1.90
C ILE A 7 -12.37 7.90 -2.38
N ASP A 8 -12.77 8.42 -3.55
CA ASP A 8 -14.08 8.13 -4.14
C ASP A 8 -14.25 6.61 -4.39
N ASN A 9 -13.25 5.97 -5.00
CA ASN A 9 -13.26 4.51 -5.20
C ASN A 9 -13.30 3.73 -3.89
N PHE A 10 -12.68 4.23 -2.82
CA PHE A 10 -12.77 3.62 -1.49
C PHE A 10 -14.19 3.76 -0.91
N ILE A 11 -14.85 4.90 -1.12
CA ILE A 11 -16.22 5.11 -0.68
C ILE A 11 -17.17 4.16 -1.41
N ASP A 12 -17.05 4.06 -2.73
CA ASP A 12 -17.84 3.14 -3.55
C ASP A 12 -17.59 1.67 -3.14
N PHE A 13 -16.33 1.31 -2.90
CA PHE A 13 -15.96 -0.01 -2.41
C PHE A 13 -16.60 -0.31 -1.05
N GLY A 14 -16.48 0.62 -0.10
CA GLY A 14 -17.02 0.45 1.24
C GLY A 14 -18.53 0.29 1.23
N GLN A 15 -19.22 1.08 0.40
CA GLN A 15 -20.65 0.94 0.21
C GLN A 15 -21.03 -0.42 -0.39
N ALA A 16 -20.32 -0.87 -1.42
CA ALA A 16 -20.60 -2.15 -2.07
C ALA A 16 -20.33 -3.37 -1.16
N VAL A 17 -19.31 -3.29 -0.29
CA VAL A 17 -18.82 -4.44 0.49
C VAL A 17 -19.33 -4.46 1.93
N PHE A 18 -19.48 -3.29 2.55
CA PHE A 18 -19.86 -3.14 3.96
C PHE A 18 -21.21 -2.42 4.13
N GLY A 19 -21.68 -1.68 3.13
CA GLY A 19 -22.94 -0.91 3.20
C GLY A 19 -24.21 -1.74 3.06
N HIS A 20 -24.09 -3.00 2.69
CA HIS A 20 -25.17 -3.97 2.73
C HIS A 20 -24.80 -5.06 3.74
N PRO A 21 -25.12 -4.91 5.03
CA PRO A 21 -25.08 -6.03 5.96
C PRO A 21 -26.08 -7.07 5.45
N GLY A 22 -25.61 -7.97 4.60
CA GLY A 22 -26.44 -8.96 3.94
C GLY A 22 -27.21 -9.75 4.98
N TYR A 23 -28.54 -9.72 4.87
CA TYR A 23 -29.35 -10.86 5.24
C TYR A 23 -28.71 -12.11 4.63
N PHE A 24 -28.53 -13.13 5.45
CA PHE A 24 -27.86 -14.37 5.13
C PHE A 24 -28.43 -15.03 3.85
N ASP A 25 -27.85 -14.77 2.67
CA ASP A 25 -28.31 -15.40 1.43
C ASP A 25 -27.93 -16.88 1.38
N GLY A 26 -28.92 -17.76 1.45
CA GLY A 26 -28.83 -19.19 1.18
C GLY A 26 -28.90 -20.09 2.41
N VAL A 27 -29.72 -21.15 2.29
CA VAL A 27 -30.03 -22.20 3.27
C VAL A 27 -28.79 -22.64 4.08
N PRO A 28 -28.88 -22.81 5.41
CA PRO A 28 -27.75 -23.20 6.25
C PRO A 28 -27.22 -24.59 5.87
N ASN A 29 -26.06 -24.64 5.20
CA ASN A 29 -25.31 -25.88 5.12
C ASN A 29 -24.54 -26.05 6.42
N HIS A 30 -24.78 -27.15 7.14
CA HIS A 30 -24.40 -27.34 8.56
C HIS A 30 -22.88 -27.35 8.85
N ASN A 31 -22.03 -27.18 7.82
CA ASN A 31 -20.58 -27.33 7.91
C ASN A 31 -19.76 -26.07 7.56
N ARG A 32 -20.35 -24.88 7.37
CA ARG A 32 -19.57 -23.64 7.11
C ARG A 32 -20.20 -22.40 7.76
N PRO A 33 -19.50 -21.65 8.62
CA PRO A 33 -19.88 -20.26 8.90
C PRO A 33 -19.43 -19.37 7.75
N LYS A 34 -20.31 -18.47 7.31
CA LYS A 34 -20.03 -17.51 6.24
C LYS A 34 -19.15 -16.37 6.76
N ALA A 35 -18.24 -15.89 5.93
CA ALA A 35 -17.53 -14.64 6.15
C ALA A 35 -18.53 -13.48 6.35
N LYS A 36 -18.16 -12.45 7.14
CA LYS A 36 -19.05 -11.31 7.42
C LYS A 36 -19.45 -10.55 6.15
N CYS A 37 -18.53 -10.46 5.20
CA CYS A 37 -18.74 -9.81 3.90
C CYS A 37 -18.61 -10.86 2.80
N THR A 38 -19.31 -10.69 1.68
CA THR A 38 -19.18 -11.63 0.58
C THR A 38 -17.86 -11.39 -0.17
N ALA A 39 -17.09 -12.46 -0.40
CA ALA A 39 -15.90 -12.38 -1.23
C ALA A 39 -16.23 -12.00 -2.68
N ALA A 40 -17.47 -12.25 -3.12
CA ALA A 40 -17.98 -11.90 -4.44
C ALA A 40 -18.12 -10.38 -4.60
N ASP A 41 -18.70 -9.68 -3.62
CA ASP A 41 -18.86 -8.22 -3.66
C ASP A 41 -17.51 -7.52 -3.66
N ALA A 42 -16.59 -7.95 -2.80
CA ALA A 42 -15.22 -7.42 -2.78
C ALA A 42 -14.52 -7.67 -4.13
N THR A 43 -14.71 -8.84 -4.73
CA THR A 43 -14.12 -9.17 -6.04
C THR A 43 -14.72 -8.30 -7.15
N ALA A 44 -16.04 -8.13 -7.17
CA ALA A 44 -16.73 -7.28 -8.13
C ALA A 44 -16.29 -5.82 -7.99
N ALA A 45 -16.21 -5.31 -6.77
CA ALA A 45 -15.76 -3.95 -6.47
C ALA A 45 -14.32 -3.70 -6.95
N PHE A 46 -13.37 -4.58 -6.62
CA PHE A 46 -11.99 -4.44 -7.11
C PHE A 46 -11.90 -4.51 -8.63
N ARG A 47 -12.64 -5.43 -9.27
CA ARG A 47 -12.68 -5.50 -10.73
C ARG A 47 -13.21 -4.21 -11.33
N ASN A 48 -14.29 -3.65 -10.78
CA ASN A 48 -14.85 -2.37 -11.23
C ASN A 48 -13.84 -1.22 -11.12
N ILE A 49 -13.12 -1.11 -9.99
CA ILE A 49 -12.07 -0.10 -9.81
C ILE A 49 -10.95 -0.28 -10.85
N THR A 50 -10.50 -1.52 -11.09
CA THR A 50 -9.45 -1.74 -12.10
C THR A 50 -9.94 -1.42 -13.51
N ARG A 51 -11.20 -1.73 -13.86
CA ARG A 51 -11.80 -1.41 -15.17
C ARG A 51 -11.94 0.09 -15.39
N SER A 52 -12.49 0.82 -14.41
CA SER A 52 -12.75 2.26 -14.53
C SER A 52 -11.46 3.08 -14.67
N ASN A 53 -10.33 2.54 -14.20
CA ASN A 53 -9.03 3.18 -14.28
C ASN A 53 -8.16 2.67 -15.45
N ASN A 54 -8.58 1.61 -16.14
CA ASN A 54 -7.79 1.03 -17.21
C ASN A 54 -7.86 1.92 -18.47
N ARG A 55 -6.75 2.60 -18.77
CA ARG A 55 -6.60 3.45 -19.97
C ARG A 55 -6.59 2.67 -21.29
N PHE A 56 -6.58 1.33 -21.25
CA PHE A 56 -6.41 0.47 -22.42
C PHE A 56 -7.71 0.07 -23.14
N VAL A 57 -8.89 0.53 -22.70
CA VAL A 57 -10.15 0.29 -23.44
C VAL A 57 -10.46 1.48 -24.35
N VAL A 58 -9.67 1.62 -25.42
CA VAL A 58 -10.11 2.26 -26.66
C VAL A 58 -9.80 1.27 -27.78
N GLY A 59 -10.56 0.18 -27.82
CA GLY A 59 -10.61 -0.76 -28.92
C GLY A 59 -12.03 -0.79 -29.45
N ASP A 60 -12.18 -0.55 -30.75
CA ASP A 60 -13.45 -0.45 -31.48
C ASP A 60 -14.38 -1.61 -31.13
N SER A 61 -15.53 -1.29 -30.53
CA SER A 61 -16.42 -2.24 -29.84
C SER A 61 -17.33 -3.01 -30.79
N SER A 62 -16.85 -3.41 -31.97
CA SER A 62 -17.66 -4.03 -33.01
C SER A 62 -17.59 -5.56 -33.05
N ASN A 63 -16.76 -6.21 -32.22
CA ASN A 63 -16.59 -7.67 -32.25
C ASN A 63 -17.03 -8.35 -30.93
N PRO A 64 -18.14 -9.12 -30.91
CA PRO A 64 -18.67 -9.76 -29.71
C PRO A 64 -17.75 -10.80 -29.05
N GLU A 65 -16.77 -11.35 -29.79
CA GLU A 65 -15.83 -12.34 -29.23
C GLU A 65 -14.73 -11.72 -28.36
N ASP A 66 -14.42 -10.42 -28.53
CA ASP A 66 -13.45 -9.70 -27.67
C ASP A 66 -14.02 -9.39 -26.27
N ILE A 67 -15.33 -9.58 -26.07
CA ILE A 67 -16.03 -9.40 -24.78
C ILE A 67 -15.77 -10.58 -23.84
N VAL A 68 -15.34 -11.74 -24.36
CA VAL A 68 -15.26 -13.01 -23.60
C VAL A 68 -13.93 -13.16 -22.84
N HIS A 69 -12.89 -12.43 -23.22
CA HIS A 69 -11.65 -12.35 -22.46
C HIS A 69 -11.44 -10.93 -21.97
N GLU A 70 -12.17 -10.58 -20.91
CA GLU A 70 -11.92 -9.38 -20.15
C GLU A 70 -10.43 -9.32 -19.76
N LYS A 71 -9.63 -8.54 -20.51
CA LYS A 71 -8.20 -8.36 -20.26
C LYS A 71 -8.05 -7.60 -18.94
N GLN A 72 -7.87 -8.35 -17.87
CA GLN A 72 -7.58 -7.81 -16.55
C GLN A 72 -6.17 -7.24 -16.54
N GLU A 73 -6.00 -6.07 -15.90
CA GLU A 73 -4.69 -5.42 -15.83
C GLU A 73 -3.74 -6.27 -14.95
N PRO A 74 -2.59 -6.72 -15.49
CA PRO A 74 -1.62 -7.48 -14.71
C PRO A 74 -1.01 -6.59 -13.62
N PHE A 75 -0.76 -7.15 -12.44
CA PHE A 75 -0.05 -6.44 -11.37
C PHE A 75 1.42 -6.21 -11.72
N PHE A 76 2.00 -7.16 -12.45
CA PHE A 76 3.28 -6.95 -13.10
C PHE A 76 3.09 -5.97 -14.26
N ASP A 77 3.68 -4.78 -14.13
CA ASP A 77 3.49 -3.72 -15.12
C ASP A 77 4.81 -3.03 -15.48
N HIS A 78 4.78 -2.39 -16.66
CA HIS A 78 5.89 -1.89 -17.43
C HIS A 78 6.64 -0.72 -16.77
N ARG A 79 7.85 -0.45 -17.30
CA ARG A 79 8.93 0.36 -16.71
C ARG A 79 8.61 1.85 -16.48
N ASP A 80 7.39 2.30 -16.77
CA ASP A 80 6.92 3.68 -16.76
C ASP A 80 6.06 4.04 -15.54
N ARG A 81 5.78 3.08 -14.63
CA ARG A 81 5.03 3.34 -13.39
C ARG A 81 5.88 3.21 -12.12
N THR A 82 5.35 3.71 -11.00
CA THR A 82 5.96 3.55 -9.68
C THR A 82 6.06 2.06 -9.35
N ARG A 83 7.23 1.61 -8.90
CA ARG A 83 7.42 0.24 -8.41
C ARG A 83 6.54 0.02 -7.18
N THR A 84 5.70 -0.99 -7.25
CA THR A 84 4.72 -1.32 -6.20
C THR A 84 5.03 -2.69 -5.62
N MET A 85 4.88 -2.79 -4.30
CA MET A 85 5.03 -4.02 -3.54
C MET A 85 3.81 -4.20 -2.65
N VAL A 86 3.21 -5.39 -2.68
CA VAL A 86 2.04 -5.74 -1.85
C VAL A 86 2.35 -7.03 -1.10
N ILE A 87 1.79 -7.20 0.10
CA ILE A 87 2.06 -8.35 0.95
C ILE A 87 0.77 -9.09 1.25
N SER A 88 0.79 -10.40 1.08
CA SER A 88 -0.27 -11.28 1.57
C SER A 88 0.36 -12.39 2.40
N SER A 89 -0.38 -12.95 3.35
CA SER A 89 -0.02 -14.25 3.90
C SER A 89 -0.36 -15.33 2.88
N ARG A 90 0.53 -16.30 2.66
CA ARG A 90 0.26 -17.49 1.84
C ARG A 90 0.39 -18.74 2.68
N ILE A 91 -0.41 -19.74 2.34
CA ILE A 91 -0.24 -21.11 2.79
C ILE A 91 0.12 -21.95 1.57
N HIS A 92 1.29 -22.56 1.59
CA HIS A 92 1.74 -23.55 0.62
C HIS A 92 2.31 -24.74 1.37
N GLU A 93 1.86 -25.95 1.06
CA GLU A 93 2.30 -27.18 1.74
C GLU A 93 2.26 -27.04 3.28
N ASP A 94 1.15 -26.52 3.81
CA ASP A 94 0.92 -26.35 5.25
C ASP A 94 1.90 -25.40 5.98
N LEU A 95 2.63 -24.55 5.25
CA LEU A 95 3.48 -23.51 5.82
C LEU A 95 2.94 -22.12 5.53
N ALA A 96 2.61 -21.37 6.60
CA ALA A 96 2.26 -19.96 6.51
C ALA A 96 3.53 -19.10 6.31
N ALA A 97 3.54 -18.29 5.27
CA ALA A 97 4.66 -17.38 4.98
C ALA A 97 4.17 -16.06 4.38
N ALA A 98 4.96 -15.00 4.51
CA ALA A 98 4.72 -13.78 3.76
C ALA A 98 5.02 -14.00 2.28
N HIS A 99 4.06 -13.66 1.42
CA HIS A 99 4.24 -13.54 -0.02
C HIS A 99 4.37 -12.06 -0.38
N ILE A 100 5.39 -11.73 -1.17
CA ILE A 100 5.67 -10.36 -1.61
C ILE A 100 5.39 -10.27 -3.11
N TRP A 101 4.24 -9.69 -3.44
CA TRP A 101 3.87 -9.34 -4.80
C TRP A 101 4.71 -8.15 -5.25
N ARG A 102 5.32 -8.24 -6.44
CA ARG A 102 6.12 -7.15 -7.01
C ARG A 102 5.63 -6.77 -8.40
N SER A 103 5.50 -5.48 -8.65
CA SER A 103 5.27 -4.94 -10.00
C SER A 103 6.56 -4.88 -10.83
N TYR A 104 7.67 -5.46 -10.34
CA TYR A 104 9.00 -5.39 -10.92
C TYR A 104 9.77 -6.68 -10.63
N GLY A 105 10.87 -6.91 -11.37
CA GLY A 105 11.66 -8.14 -11.28
C GLY A 105 11.30 -9.14 -12.37
N ALA A 106 11.51 -10.43 -12.11
CA ALA A 106 11.19 -11.49 -13.07
C ALA A 106 9.68 -11.81 -13.05
N LEU A 107 9.12 -12.02 -14.24
CA LEU A 107 7.69 -12.33 -14.50
C LEU A 107 7.23 -13.63 -13.86
N GLU A 108 8.12 -14.62 -13.75
CA GLU A 108 7.79 -16.01 -13.44
C GLU A 108 7.16 -16.23 -12.04
N ASN A 109 7.22 -15.22 -11.15
CA ASN A 109 6.68 -15.30 -9.78
C ASN A 109 5.51 -14.34 -9.49
N ASN A 110 4.98 -13.60 -10.47
CA ASN A 110 3.98 -12.54 -10.22
C ASN A 110 2.88 -12.40 -11.30
N SER A 111 2.47 -13.49 -11.97
CA SER A 111 1.41 -13.46 -13.00
C SER A 111 -0.01 -13.38 -12.40
N ALA A 112 -0.22 -12.46 -11.46
CA ALA A 112 -1.52 -12.10 -10.92
C ALA A 112 -1.96 -10.74 -11.47
N SER A 113 -3.27 -10.55 -11.60
CA SER A 113 -3.90 -9.27 -11.90
C SER A 113 -3.93 -8.35 -10.67
N ILE A 114 -4.11 -7.05 -10.90
CA ILE A 114 -4.18 -6.06 -9.80
C ILE A 114 -5.29 -6.39 -8.80
N TRP A 115 -6.47 -6.82 -9.27
CA TRP A 115 -7.60 -7.13 -8.38
C TRP A 115 -7.36 -8.41 -7.57
N GLU A 116 -6.63 -9.40 -8.11
CA GLU A 116 -6.25 -10.61 -7.36
C GLU A 116 -5.30 -10.26 -6.22
N VAL A 117 -4.29 -9.44 -6.51
CA VAL A 117 -3.34 -8.96 -5.50
C VAL A 117 -4.04 -8.12 -4.43
N ALA A 118 -4.97 -7.25 -4.83
CA ALA A 118 -5.79 -6.46 -3.91
C ALA A 118 -6.70 -7.34 -3.02
N ARG A 119 -7.34 -8.37 -3.60
CA ARG A 119 -8.11 -9.36 -2.83
C ARG A 119 -7.22 -10.14 -1.85
N ALA A 120 -6.05 -10.58 -2.29
CA ALA A 120 -5.12 -11.36 -1.48
C ALA A 120 -4.66 -10.58 -0.24
N THR A 121 -4.24 -9.32 -0.40
CA THR A 121 -3.75 -8.51 0.73
C THR A 121 -4.84 -8.14 1.73
N CYS A 122 -6.12 -8.14 1.35
CA CYS A 122 -7.26 -7.77 2.19
C CYS A 122 -8.10 -8.97 2.67
N ALA A 123 -7.71 -10.21 2.38
CA ALA A 123 -8.49 -11.41 2.67
C ALA A 123 -8.40 -11.82 4.16
N HIS A 124 -8.91 -10.96 5.05
CA HIS A 124 -8.83 -11.19 6.49
C HIS A 124 -9.79 -12.33 6.88
N PRO A 125 -9.34 -13.38 7.60
CA PRO A 125 -10.13 -14.60 7.83
C PRO A 125 -11.48 -14.42 8.51
N VAL A 126 -11.69 -13.30 9.21
CA VAL A 126 -12.97 -12.97 9.85
C VAL A 126 -13.96 -12.30 8.89
N TYR A 127 -13.45 -11.58 7.89
CA TYR A 127 -14.24 -10.71 7.03
C TYR A 127 -14.45 -11.29 5.64
N PHE A 128 -13.46 -11.99 5.10
CA PHE A 128 -13.47 -12.51 3.74
C PHE A 128 -12.97 -13.95 3.69
N ASP A 129 -13.52 -14.71 2.74
CA ASP A 129 -12.93 -15.98 2.33
C ASP A 129 -11.53 -15.73 1.70
N PRO A 130 -10.59 -16.67 1.88
CA PRO A 130 -9.29 -16.60 1.22
C PRO A 130 -9.43 -16.64 -0.31
N ILE A 131 -8.39 -16.18 -0.99
CA ILE A 131 -8.31 -16.26 -2.46
C ILE A 131 -7.26 -17.29 -2.86
N GLU A 132 -7.56 -18.08 -3.89
CA GLU A 132 -6.60 -18.99 -4.50
C GLU A 132 -6.02 -18.35 -5.75
N ILE A 133 -4.69 -18.23 -5.81
CA ILE A 133 -3.97 -17.69 -6.96
C ILE A 133 -2.90 -18.71 -7.31
N GLN A 134 -2.98 -19.29 -8.52
CA GLN A 134 -1.99 -20.26 -9.03
C GLN A 134 -1.78 -21.46 -8.09
N GLY A 135 -2.85 -21.99 -7.51
CA GLY A 135 -2.80 -23.13 -6.58
C GLY A 135 -2.30 -22.79 -5.17
N VAL A 136 -2.03 -21.51 -4.89
CA VAL A 136 -1.62 -21.02 -3.57
C VAL A 136 -2.80 -20.32 -2.90
N THR A 137 -3.08 -20.67 -1.64
CA THR A 137 -4.11 -19.99 -0.85
C THR A 137 -3.52 -18.76 -0.16
N HIS A 138 -4.15 -17.60 -0.39
CA HIS A 138 -3.73 -16.31 0.17
C HIS A 138 -4.75 -15.74 1.16
N PHE A 139 -4.21 -15.10 2.19
CA PHE A 139 -4.92 -14.37 3.24
C PHE A 139 -4.30 -12.99 3.43
N ASP A 140 -4.97 -12.17 4.22
CA ASP A 140 -4.58 -10.79 4.54
C ASP A 140 -3.09 -10.64 4.93
N GLY A 141 -2.46 -9.60 4.40
CA GLY A 141 -1.07 -9.26 4.69
C GLY A 141 -0.82 -8.92 6.16
N GLY A 142 -1.83 -8.38 6.84
CA GLY A 142 -1.85 -8.08 8.26
C GLY A 142 -1.62 -9.28 9.18
N LEU A 143 -1.79 -10.51 8.69
CA LEU A 143 -1.45 -11.71 9.46
C LEU A 143 0.07 -11.96 9.59
N VAL A 144 0.88 -11.33 8.73
CA VAL A 144 2.33 -11.58 8.65
C VAL A 144 3.17 -10.29 8.61
N ALA A 145 2.57 -9.16 8.22
CA ALA A 145 3.21 -7.86 8.11
C ALA A 145 2.16 -6.74 8.03
N ASN A 146 1.49 -6.44 9.14
CA ASN A 146 0.51 -5.35 9.20
C ASN A 146 1.15 -3.97 8.96
N ASN A 147 2.39 -3.79 9.43
CA ASN A 147 3.26 -2.70 9.00
C ASN A 147 4.29 -3.19 7.97
N PRO A 148 4.15 -2.88 6.66
CA PRO A 148 5.06 -3.37 5.64
C PRO A 148 6.44 -2.69 5.66
N SER A 149 6.65 -1.68 6.50
CA SER A 149 7.81 -0.78 6.42
C SER A 149 9.17 -1.49 6.42
N PRO A 150 9.47 -2.46 7.31
CA PRO A 150 10.75 -3.17 7.24
C PRO A 150 10.94 -4.03 6.03
N LYS A 151 9.87 -4.68 5.55
CA LYS A 151 9.94 -5.46 4.32
C LYS A 151 10.22 -4.54 3.12
N VAL A 152 9.64 -3.35 3.10
CA VAL A 152 9.95 -2.32 2.08
C VAL A 152 11.40 -1.85 2.18
N LEU A 153 11.90 -1.54 3.38
CA LEU A 153 13.30 -1.09 3.55
C LEU A 153 14.30 -2.18 3.15
N GLN A 154 14.03 -3.41 3.56
CA GLN A 154 14.83 -4.58 3.17
C GLN A 154 14.82 -4.75 1.65
N GLU A 155 13.65 -4.65 1.01
CA GLU A 155 13.52 -4.77 -0.45
C GLU A 155 14.29 -3.66 -1.17
N VAL A 156 14.17 -2.40 -0.73
CA VAL A 156 14.94 -1.28 -1.29
C VAL A 156 16.45 -1.53 -1.17
N TYR A 157 16.90 -2.02 -0.02
CA TYR A 157 18.30 -2.37 0.19
C TYR A 157 18.74 -3.52 -0.74
N LEU A 158 17.97 -4.59 -0.86
CA LEU A 158 18.30 -5.72 -1.75
C LEU A 158 18.34 -5.31 -3.23
N GLN A 159 17.45 -4.40 -3.65
CA GLN A 159 17.36 -3.96 -5.05
C GLN A 159 18.40 -2.91 -5.43
N HIS A 160 18.86 -2.10 -4.47
CA HIS A 160 19.66 -0.90 -4.76
C HIS A 160 20.96 -0.81 -3.98
N ASN A 161 21.19 -1.71 -3.02
CA ASN A 161 22.29 -1.69 -2.06
C ASN A 161 22.44 -0.34 -1.35
N LYS A 162 21.31 0.34 -1.10
CA LYS A 162 21.22 1.70 -0.55
C LYS A 162 19.94 1.88 0.25
N ALA A 163 19.99 2.76 1.24
CA ALA A 163 18.81 3.26 1.94
C ALA A 163 18.06 4.30 1.07
N PRO A 164 16.72 4.42 1.21
CA PRO A 164 15.98 5.48 0.54
C PRO A 164 16.40 6.88 1.05
N LEU A 165 16.38 7.88 0.18
CA LEU A 165 16.70 9.27 0.56
C LEU A 165 15.63 9.89 1.49
N VAL A 166 14.38 9.46 1.32
CA VAL A 166 13.22 9.87 2.11
C VAL A 166 12.35 8.63 2.27
N PHE A 167 11.86 8.40 3.47
CA PHE A 167 10.96 7.30 3.77
C PHE A 167 9.75 7.84 4.52
N VAL A 168 8.55 7.63 3.95
CA VAL A 168 7.29 8.09 4.52
C VAL A 168 6.44 6.86 4.82
N THR A 169 5.92 6.78 6.03
CA THR A 169 4.97 5.75 6.45
C THR A 169 3.66 6.43 6.83
N ILE A 170 2.55 5.83 6.43
CA ILE A 170 1.20 6.30 6.74
C ILE A 170 0.50 5.17 7.49
N GLY A 171 0.07 5.45 8.72
CA GLY A 171 -0.71 4.53 9.54
C GLY A 171 -2.20 4.86 9.52
N THR A 172 -3.01 3.87 9.89
CA THR A 172 -4.48 3.98 9.95
C THR A 172 -4.97 4.23 11.38
N GLY A 173 -4.13 4.83 12.24
CA GLY A 173 -4.43 5.10 13.63
C GLY A 173 -3.58 4.24 14.58
N ALA A 174 -2.91 4.90 15.53
CA ALA A 174 -2.07 4.22 16.52
C ALA A 174 -2.79 4.05 17.86
N GLU A 175 -2.70 2.85 18.46
CA GLU A 175 -2.97 2.69 19.89
C GLU A 175 -1.88 3.43 20.69
N THR A 176 -2.28 4.21 21.70
CA THR A 176 -1.31 4.87 22.60
C THR A 176 -0.35 3.85 23.23
N LYS A 177 0.94 4.23 23.35
CA LYS A 177 2.06 3.37 23.78
C LYS A 177 1.83 2.59 25.10
N ALA A 178 0.96 3.08 25.98
CA ALA A 178 0.62 2.41 27.24
C ALA A 178 -0.20 1.12 27.06
N ARG A 179 -0.85 0.93 25.90
CA ARG A 179 -1.71 -0.22 25.61
C ARG A 179 -1.09 -1.21 24.63
N ALA A 180 -0.24 -0.77 23.70
CA ALA A 180 0.50 -1.64 22.79
C ALA A 180 1.37 -2.71 23.51
N GLN A 181 1.83 -2.42 24.74
CA GLN A 181 2.56 -3.38 25.60
C GLN A 181 1.67 -4.46 26.21
N ARG A 182 0.34 -4.25 26.24
CA ARG A 182 -0.66 -5.23 26.62
C ARG A 182 -1.23 -5.79 25.32
N GLY A 183 -0.46 -6.65 24.65
CA GLY A 183 -0.84 -7.29 23.39
C GLY A 183 -2.33 -7.59 23.38
N GLY A 184 -3.05 -6.99 22.43
CA GLY A 184 -4.50 -6.98 22.42
C GLY A 184 -5.02 -8.40 22.57
N ASN A 185 -5.68 -8.67 23.70
CA ASN A 185 -6.31 -9.97 23.94
C ASN A 185 -7.44 -10.12 22.93
N TRP A 186 -7.12 -10.71 21.77
CA TRP A 186 -8.10 -11.25 20.86
C TRP A 186 -8.84 -12.35 21.61
N ARG A 187 -9.98 -12.02 22.21
CA ARG A 187 -10.95 -13.02 22.64
C ARG A 187 -11.26 -13.85 21.40
N GLU A 188 -10.95 -15.14 21.43
CA GLU A 188 -11.33 -16.13 20.42
C GLU A 188 -12.80 -15.92 20.09
N SER A 189 -13.07 -15.17 19.02
CA SER A 189 -14.41 -15.07 18.49
C SER A 189 -14.76 -16.47 18.00
N SER A 190 -15.96 -16.95 18.31
CA SER A 190 -16.49 -18.25 17.85
C SER A 190 -16.42 -18.43 16.33
N ALA A 191 -16.20 -17.36 15.57
CA ALA A 191 -15.85 -17.36 14.15
C ALA A 191 -14.50 -18.04 13.82
N LEU A 192 -13.44 -17.84 14.61
CA LEU A 192 -12.13 -18.47 14.36
C LEU A 192 -12.13 -19.97 14.69
N ARG A 193 -12.95 -20.42 15.65
CA ARG A 193 -13.08 -21.85 16.00
C ARG A 193 -13.61 -22.72 14.86
N LYS A 194 -14.16 -22.09 13.82
CA LYS A 194 -14.79 -22.76 12.70
C LYS A 194 -13.99 -22.66 11.40
N LEU A 195 -12.82 -22.02 11.42
CA LEU A 195 -11.80 -22.04 10.34
C LEU A 195 -10.88 -23.28 10.49
N ASP A 196 -11.42 -24.41 10.93
CA ASP A 196 -10.67 -25.53 11.52
C ASP A 196 -9.44 -25.98 10.70
N LYS A 197 -9.57 -26.02 9.37
CA LYS A 197 -8.47 -26.34 8.44
C LYS A 197 -7.30 -25.36 8.49
N TYR A 198 -7.57 -24.07 8.70
CA TYR A 198 -6.56 -22.99 8.63
C TYR A 198 -6.20 -22.39 9.99
N THR A 199 -6.97 -22.70 11.04
CA THR A 199 -6.81 -22.11 12.38
C THR A 199 -5.38 -22.24 12.91
N GLN A 200 -4.77 -23.42 12.75
CA GLN A 200 -3.40 -23.65 13.22
C GLN A 200 -2.37 -22.78 12.46
N PHE A 201 -2.55 -22.58 11.16
CA PHE A 201 -1.66 -21.79 10.33
C PHE A 201 -1.84 -20.29 10.55
N ILE A 202 -3.09 -19.83 10.71
CA ILE A 202 -3.40 -18.44 11.07
C ILE A 202 -2.85 -18.12 12.46
N LYS A 203 -2.96 -19.05 13.42
CA LYS A 203 -2.33 -18.94 14.75
C LYS A 203 -0.81 -18.87 14.62
N ALA A 204 -0.18 -19.73 13.81
CA ALA A 204 1.26 -19.71 13.60
C ALA A 204 1.76 -18.40 12.95
N ALA A 205 1.05 -17.90 11.93
CA ALA A 205 1.34 -16.61 11.29
C ALA A 205 1.27 -15.46 12.32
N ARG A 206 0.23 -15.46 13.18
CA ARG A 206 0.06 -14.48 14.25
C ARG A 206 1.02 -14.65 15.42
N HIS A 207 1.48 -15.85 15.75
CA HIS A 207 2.51 -16.02 16.79
C HIS A 207 3.87 -15.42 16.38
N SER A 208 3.99 -14.96 15.13
CA SER A 208 5.02 -14.02 14.71
C SER A 208 4.77 -12.56 15.16
N ASP A 209 3.83 -12.26 16.06
CA ASP A 209 3.66 -10.93 16.70
C ASP A 209 4.93 -10.46 17.44
N LYS A 210 5.81 -11.39 17.85
CA LYS A 210 7.18 -11.05 18.30
C LYS A 210 8.02 -10.44 17.18
N ALA A 211 7.77 -10.84 15.94
CA ALA A 211 8.33 -10.24 14.75
C ALA A 211 7.75 -8.84 14.49
N GLU A 212 6.51 -8.48 14.86
CA GLU A 212 6.00 -7.10 14.72
C GLU A 212 6.68 -6.13 15.70
N LEU A 213 6.82 -6.50 16.97
CA LEU A 213 7.64 -5.75 17.95
C LEU A 213 9.13 -5.68 17.57
N PHE A 214 9.68 -6.77 17.03
CA PHE A 214 11.04 -6.77 16.49
C PHE A 214 11.15 -5.90 15.23
N THR A 215 10.15 -5.92 14.36
CA THR A 215 10.02 -5.15 13.12
C THR A 215 9.86 -3.68 13.43
N GLU A 216 9.05 -3.27 14.41
CA GLU A 216 8.97 -1.89 14.88
C GLU A 216 10.28 -1.42 15.49
N ASN A 217 10.94 -2.23 16.33
CA ASN A 217 12.23 -1.85 16.91
C ASN A 217 13.34 -1.77 15.85
N VAL A 218 13.34 -2.66 14.85
CA VAL A 218 14.26 -2.63 13.71
C VAL A 218 13.91 -1.47 12.78
N THR A 219 12.64 -1.20 12.49
CA THR A 219 12.20 -0.02 11.72
C THR A 219 12.68 1.22 12.45
N LYS A 220 12.32 1.37 13.72
CA LYS A 220 12.69 2.50 14.56
C LYS A 220 14.20 2.67 14.59
N ARG A 221 14.97 1.58 14.74
CA ARG A 221 16.43 1.63 14.63
C ARG A 221 16.86 2.09 13.25
N TRP A 222 16.37 1.52 12.16
CA TRP A 222 16.68 1.97 10.79
C TRP A 222 16.29 3.44 10.53
N LEU A 223 15.16 3.89 11.06
CA LEU A 223 14.70 5.28 10.99
C LEU A 223 15.61 6.20 11.83
N GLU A 224 16.08 5.75 12.98
CA GLU A 224 16.92 6.51 13.91
C GLU A 224 18.40 6.58 13.50
N VAL A 225 18.98 5.49 12.97
CA VAL A 225 20.42 5.44 12.63
C VAL A 225 20.74 5.51 11.13
N ALA A 226 19.81 5.17 10.23
CA ALA A 226 20.11 5.06 8.80
C ALA A 226 19.35 6.03 7.90
N LEU A 227 18.28 6.67 8.39
CA LEU A 227 17.41 7.53 7.59
C LEU A 227 17.22 8.90 8.23
N GLU A 228 18.07 9.85 7.86
CA GLU A 228 17.94 11.26 8.29
C GLU A 228 16.57 11.88 7.98
N ARG A 229 15.82 11.31 7.02
CA ARG A 229 14.53 11.83 6.51
C ARG A 229 13.45 10.75 6.51
N ALA A 230 13.27 10.17 7.69
CA ALA A 230 12.20 9.26 8.02
C ALA A 230 11.00 10.02 8.61
N TYR A 231 9.81 9.82 8.04
CA TYR A 231 8.58 10.46 8.48
C TYR A 231 7.49 9.41 8.75
N ARG A 232 6.76 9.55 9.85
CA ARG A 232 5.57 8.74 10.15
C ARG A 232 4.37 9.64 10.38
N LEU A 233 3.40 9.52 9.49
CA LEU A 233 2.08 10.10 9.60
C LEU A 233 1.16 9.02 10.15
N ASP A 234 0.70 9.17 11.37
CA ASP A 234 -0.14 8.18 12.03
C ASP A 234 -1.06 8.90 13.01
N PRO A 235 -2.38 8.98 12.72
CA PRO A 235 -3.31 9.67 13.61
C PRO A 235 -3.29 9.05 15.02
N GLU A 236 -2.97 9.87 16.00
CA GLU A 236 -3.09 9.51 17.41
C GLU A 236 -4.52 9.77 17.89
N GLY A 237 -4.96 9.06 18.93
CA GLY A 237 -6.29 9.24 19.51
C GLY A 237 -7.18 8.04 19.24
N ASP A 238 -8.46 8.26 18.94
CA ASP A 238 -9.48 7.22 18.93
C ASP A 238 -9.73 6.56 17.58
N LEU A 239 -8.99 6.95 16.53
CA LEU A 239 -9.14 6.34 15.20
C LEU A 239 -8.97 4.82 15.21
N HIS A 240 -8.03 4.31 16.02
CA HIS A 240 -7.81 2.87 16.20
C HIS A 240 -9.01 2.12 16.82
N LYS A 241 -9.97 2.85 17.41
CA LYS A 241 -11.17 2.26 18.01
C LYS A 241 -12.29 2.04 17.00
N VAL A 242 -12.24 2.70 15.84
CA VAL A 242 -13.21 2.49 14.77
C VAL A 242 -13.04 1.07 14.25
N PRO A 243 -14.08 0.21 14.33
CA PRO A 243 -13.98 -1.15 13.84
C PRO A 243 -13.71 -1.18 12.34
N PHE A 244 -12.93 -2.18 11.90
CA PHE A 244 -12.55 -2.34 10.50
C PHE A 244 -13.74 -2.44 9.54
N ASP A 245 -14.83 -3.09 9.96
CA ASP A 245 -16.04 -3.33 9.18
C ASP A 245 -17.19 -2.35 9.50
N ASP A 246 -16.93 -1.28 10.26
CA ASP A 246 -17.95 -0.28 10.57
C ASP A 246 -18.23 0.60 9.34
N TRP A 247 -19.43 0.44 8.77
CA TRP A 247 -19.91 1.25 7.66
C TRP A 247 -21.33 1.74 7.94
N ARG A 248 -21.45 2.96 8.45
CA ARG A 248 -22.73 3.65 8.71
C ARG A 248 -22.90 4.78 7.68
N PRO A 249 -23.51 4.50 6.51
CA PRO A 249 -23.60 5.50 5.45
C PRO A 249 -24.63 6.59 5.75
N ASP A 250 -25.78 6.28 6.37
CA ASP A 250 -26.87 7.27 6.56
C ASP A 250 -27.76 7.03 7.80
N SER A 251 -27.41 6.10 8.71
CA SER A 251 -28.30 5.67 9.81
C SER A 251 -28.10 6.39 11.15
N THR A 252 -27.09 7.26 11.27
CA THR A 252 -26.73 7.95 12.51
C THR A 252 -26.50 9.44 12.27
N GLU A 253 -26.60 10.29 13.32
CA GLU A 253 -26.26 11.73 13.25
C GLU A 253 -24.83 11.99 12.72
N LYS A 254 -23.95 10.97 12.78
CA LYS A 254 -22.58 10.99 12.27
C LYS A 254 -22.26 9.68 11.54
N THR A 255 -21.84 9.75 10.28
CA THR A 255 -21.42 8.58 9.49
C THR A 255 -20.03 8.10 9.93
N THR A 256 -19.70 6.83 9.70
CA THR A 256 -18.35 6.31 10.04
C THR A 256 -17.25 7.08 9.29
N LEU A 257 -17.52 7.44 8.03
CA LEU A 257 -16.60 8.24 7.22
C LEU A 257 -16.40 9.65 7.79
N GLN A 258 -17.48 10.29 8.26
CA GLN A 258 -17.37 11.60 8.91
C GLN A 258 -16.56 11.51 10.21
N GLU A 259 -16.73 10.43 10.97
CA GLU A 259 -15.94 10.18 12.18
C GLU A 259 -14.45 10.06 11.87
N ILE A 260 -14.08 9.24 10.88
CA ILE A 260 -12.70 9.09 10.41
C ILE A 260 -12.15 10.42 9.89
N ALA A 261 -12.93 11.16 9.10
CA ALA A 261 -12.53 12.46 8.56
C ALA A 261 -12.25 13.46 9.69
N ASP A 262 -13.15 13.62 10.66
CA ASP A 262 -12.99 14.56 11.77
C ASP A 262 -11.73 14.28 12.58
N MET A 263 -11.49 13.01 12.94
CA MET A 263 -10.29 12.58 13.68
C MET A 263 -9.02 12.82 12.87
N THR A 264 -9.08 12.60 11.55
CA THR A 264 -7.95 12.83 10.65
C THR A 264 -7.67 14.34 10.50
N GLU A 265 -8.69 15.18 10.36
CA GLU A 265 -8.54 16.63 10.31
C GLU A 265 -7.98 17.19 11.61
N GLU A 266 -8.43 16.71 12.76
CA GLU A 266 -7.86 17.08 14.05
C GLU A 266 -6.36 16.75 14.11
N TYR A 267 -5.98 15.56 13.67
CA TYR A 267 -4.57 15.19 13.55
C TYR A 267 -3.79 16.13 12.61
N LEU A 268 -4.37 16.48 11.45
CA LEU A 268 -3.74 17.37 10.47
C LEU A 268 -3.64 18.83 10.94
N ARG A 269 -4.44 19.26 11.92
CA ARG A 269 -4.36 20.61 12.52
C ARG A 269 -3.15 20.78 13.44
N LYS A 270 -2.56 19.69 13.92
CA LYS A 270 -1.37 19.73 14.79
C LYS A 270 -0.18 20.36 14.05
N GLU A 271 0.46 21.35 14.67
CA GLU A 271 1.55 22.12 14.03
C GLU A 271 2.72 21.22 13.63
N GLU A 272 3.10 20.27 14.48
CA GLU A 272 4.16 19.31 14.20
C GLU A 272 3.85 18.43 12.97
N VAL A 273 2.57 18.11 12.74
CA VAL A 273 2.13 17.31 11.59
C VAL A 273 2.18 18.15 10.32
N ARG A 274 1.73 19.41 10.37
CA ARG A 274 1.82 20.35 9.24
C ARG A 274 3.27 20.57 8.81
N VAL A 275 4.16 20.82 9.77
CA VAL A 275 5.60 20.94 9.54
C VAL A 275 6.17 19.65 8.92
N MET A 276 5.72 18.48 9.36
CA MET A 276 6.15 17.20 8.79
C MET A 276 5.72 17.05 7.32
N ILE A 277 4.46 17.37 7.00
CA ILE A 277 3.92 17.31 5.63
C ILE A 277 4.67 18.27 4.71
N ASP A 278 4.93 19.50 5.16
CA ASP A 278 5.69 20.49 4.39
C ASP A 278 7.10 19.99 4.08
N ARG A 279 7.77 19.37 5.06
CA ARG A 279 9.11 18.77 4.86
C ARG A 279 9.07 17.63 3.84
N ILE A 280 8.07 16.75 3.93
CA ILE A 280 7.87 15.66 2.95
C ILE A 280 7.72 16.25 1.54
N ALA A 281 6.86 17.27 1.37
CA ALA A 281 6.62 17.91 0.09
C ALA A 281 7.87 18.59 -0.48
N ILE A 282 8.60 19.34 0.35
CA ILE A 282 9.87 19.98 -0.01
C ILE A 282 10.87 18.92 -0.49
N ASP A 283 10.98 17.81 0.24
CA ASP A 283 11.93 16.76 -0.08
C ASP A 283 11.58 16.03 -1.37
N ALA A 284 10.29 15.72 -1.58
CA ALA A 284 9.80 15.10 -2.80
C ALA A 284 10.09 15.99 -4.03
N VAL A 285 9.80 17.29 -3.95
CA VAL A 285 10.07 18.26 -5.04
C VAL A 285 11.56 18.39 -5.30
N ARG A 286 12.37 18.53 -4.24
CA ARG A 286 13.83 18.63 -4.34
C ARG A 286 14.44 17.40 -5.02
N ILE A 287 14.04 16.19 -4.59
CA ILE A 287 14.52 14.93 -5.17
C ILE A 287 14.09 14.80 -6.63
N ARG A 288 12.83 15.14 -6.95
CA ARG A 288 12.34 15.12 -8.34
C ARG A 288 13.15 16.06 -9.23
N ARG A 289 13.39 17.30 -8.80
CA ARG A 289 14.21 18.28 -9.55
C ARG A 289 15.64 17.80 -9.73
N ALA A 290 16.27 17.26 -8.69
CA ALA A 290 17.62 16.70 -8.80
C ALA A 290 17.67 15.52 -9.79
N ARG A 291 16.68 14.64 -9.79
CA ARG A 291 16.58 13.53 -10.77
C ARG A 291 16.42 14.05 -12.19
N ALA A 292 15.65 15.12 -12.39
CA ALA A 292 15.42 15.73 -13.70
C ALA A 292 16.69 16.23 -14.41
N LEU A 293 17.73 16.56 -13.64
CA LEU A 293 19.04 16.96 -14.16
C LEU A 293 19.93 15.77 -14.58
N THR A 294 19.46 14.53 -14.41
CA THR A 294 20.22 13.33 -14.77
C THR A 294 19.67 12.68 -16.03
N ASN A 295 20.52 11.96 -16.76
CA ASN A 295 20.10 11.19 -17.94
C ASN A 295 19.03 10.11 -17.63
N ARG A 296 18.88 9.70 -16.36
CA ARG A 296 17.84 8.78 -15.91
C ARG A 296 16.43 9.37 -16.02
N TRP A 297 16.29 10.69 -16.04
CA TRP A 297 14.99 11.35 -16.19
C TRP A 297 14.34 11.03 -17.53
N LYS A 298 15.13 11.00 -18.62
CA LYS A 298 14.67 10.68 -19.97
C LYS A 298 14.05 9.27 -20.07
N THR A 299 14.45 8.35 -19.18
CA THR A 299 13.87 7.01 -19.08
C THR A 299 12.51 7.01 -18.36
N PHE A 300 12.26 7.99 -17.48
CA PHE A 300 11.05 8.10 -16.66
C PHE A 300 9.96 8.97 -17.33
N THR A 301 10.34 9.99 -18.10
CA THR A 301 9.41 10.85 -18.84
C THR A 301 9.28 10.39 -20.29
N ARG A 302 8.44 9.37 -20.53
CA ARG A 302 8.09 8.91 -21.89
C ARG A 302 6.88 9.61 -22.49
N ASP A 303 6.40 10.69 -21.88
CA ASP A 303 5.38 11.55 -22.49
C ASP A 303 6.06 12.61 -23.40
N PRO A 304 5.91 12.51 -24.74
CA PRO A 304 6.50 13.47 -25.67
C PRO A 304 5.92 14.89 -25.50
N SER A 305 4.72 15.04 -24.92
CA SER A 305 4.06 16.33 -24.72
C SER A 305 4.63 17.14 -23.54
N LEU A 306 5.40 16.49 -22.65
CA LEU A 306 6.10 17.12 -21.52
C LEU A 306 7.55 17.50 -21.86
N GLN A 307 7.92 17.47 -23.14
CA GLN A 307 9.20 18.00 -23.62
C GLN A 307 9.06 19.44 -24.15
N PRO A 308 9.03 20.46 -23.28
CA PRO A 308 9.81 21.67 -23.51
C PRO A 308 11.07 21.62 -22.64
N ASP A 309 12.03 22.50 -22.93
CA ASP A 309 13.27 22.69 -22.17
C ASP A 309 13.03 22.93 -20.67
N LEU A 310 12.82 21.82 -19.95
CA LEU A 310 12.44 21.78 -18.54
C LEU A 310 13.59 22.26 -17.66
N ALA A 311 14.83 22.15 -18.13
CA ALA A 311 16.01 22.69 -17.45
C ALA A 311 15.94 24.23 -17.41
N SER A 312 15.65 24.89 -18.54
CA SER A 312 15.46 26.34 -18.59
C SER A 312 14.23 26.80 -17.83
N TRP A 313 13.13 26.05 -17.85
CA TRP A 313 11.92 26.38 -17.09
C TRP A 313 12.13 26.27 -15.57
N ILE A 314 12.75 25.18 -15.10
CA ILE A 314 13.09 24.97 -13.69
C ILE A 314 14.04 26.07 -13.21
N LEU A 315 15.08 26.41 -13.99
CA LEU A 315 16.02 27.48 -13.64
C LEU A 315 15.36 28.88 -13.59
N ARG A 316 14.34 29.14 -14.42
CA ARG A 316 13.60 30.42 -14.40
C ARG A 316 12.61 30.54 -13.23
N LYS A 317 12.06 29.43 -12.74
CA LYS A 317 11.01 29.42 -11.69
C LYS A 317 11.52 29.02 -10.30
N THR A 318 12.82 28.76 -10.14
CA THR A 318 13.42 28.47 -8.83
C THR A 318 13.81 29.78 -8.14
N PRO A 319 13.22 30.11 -6.97
CA PRO A 319 13.66 31.27 -6.18
C PRO A 319 15.14 31.11 -5.81
N ASP A 320 15.89 32.22 -5.79
CA ASP A 320 17.36 32.17 -5.69
C ASP A 320 17.87 31.38 -4.48
N ARG A 321 17.12 31.36 -3.36
CA ARG A 321 17.43 30.56 -2.17
C ARG A 321 17.47 29.04 -2.39
N TRP A 322 16.97 28.54 -3.53
CA TRP A 322 16.89 27.12 -3.88
C TRP A 322 17.71 26.75 -5.13
N ARG A 323 18.46 27.69 -5.70
CA ARG A 323 19.40 27.38 -6.79
C ARG A 323 20.60 26.63 -6.21
N PRO A 324 21.08 25.55 -6.87
CA PRO A 324 22.34 24.93 -6.46
C PRO A 324 23.47 25.97 -6.56
N THR A 325 24.20 26.22 -5.47
CA THR A 325 25.43 27.01 -5.51
C THR A 325 26.45 26.28 -6.37
N THR A 326 26.70 26.78 -7.58
CA THR A 326 27.79 26.35 -8.45
C THR A 326 29.12 26.85 -7.89
N THR A 327 29.53 26.29 -6.76
CA THR A 327 30.89 26.44 -6.23
C THR A 327 31.39 25.06 -5.78
N ARG A 328 31.47 24.13 -6.73
CA ARG A 328 32.44 23.05 -6.63
C ARG A 328 33.60 23.43 -7.55
N LYS A 329 34.65 24.04 -6.98
CA LYS A 329 35.94 24.14 -7.67
C LYS A 329 36.32 22.73 -8.08
N GLN A 330 36.53 22.50 -9.37
CA GLN A 330 37.19 21.28 -9.83
C GLN A 330 38.57 21.24 -9.13
N PRO A 331 38.98 20.09 -8.55
CA PRO A 331 40.39 19.93 -8.19
C PRO A 331 41.23 19.99 -9.47
N PRO A 332 42.42 20.59 -9.42
CA PRO A 332 43.26 20.71 -10.61
C PRO A 332 43.64 19.32 -11.12
N GLU A 333 43.58 19.15 -12.44
CA GLU A 333 44.14 17.99 -13.15
C GLU A 333 45.61 17.84 -12.76
N GLN A 334 45.95 16.77 -12.03
CA GLN A 334 47.32 16.33 -11.93
C GLN A 334 47.66 15.59 -13.22
N SER A 335 48.43 16.28 -14.06
CA SER A 335 49.16 15.71 -15.19
C SER A 335 50.04 14.54 -14.73
N LEU A 336 49.93 13.44 -15.46
CA LEU A 336 50.91 12.36 -15.53
C LEU A 336 52.33 12.92 -15.62
N ILE A 337 53.24 12.40 -14.78
CA ILE A 337 54.67 12.39 -15.06
C ILE A 337 55.15 10.96 -14.81
N ASP A 338 55.73 10.39 -15.86
CA ASP A 338 56.46 9.13 -15.90
C ASP A 338 57.61 9.08 -14.88
N GLY A 339 57.84 7.89 -14.33
CA GLY A 339 58.96 7.55 -13.45
C GLY A 339 58.87 6.12 -12.95
#